data_AF-A0A443S5W3-F1
#
_entry.id   AF-A0A443S5W3-F1
#
_cell.length_a   1.000
_cell.length_b   1.000
_cell.length_c   1.000
_cell.angle_alpha   90.00
_cell.angle_beta   90.00
_cell.angle_gamma   90.00
#
_symmetry.space_group_name_H-M   'P 1'
#
loop_
_entity.id
_entity.type
_entity.pdbx_description
1 polymer ?
#
loop_
_entity_poly.entity_id
_entity_poly.type
_entity_poly.pdbx_seq_one_letter_code
_entity_poly.pdbx_strand_id
1 'polypeptide(L)'
;MTVLVPVISYFPMLPLYHNFTTFAGYLVLFGFVFSGYLFWKGKNSPSPGIFGTSKNPIFDFYWGRELYPRIGEDLDLKQLVNCRFGLFLWQLIILMAWKANYELYQSAYDRGDFNWAFTANVLLQTFYLAKFYYSEDTYMFTIDTCVDRFGYYIAWGCMVWVPTFYTSSTLYMVRHSPIAGFTFLKFLVTVSLGLTMVALNYITDYQRKLARDTNGKCEIWGRPAQIIHATYESDDGKPVKTILLASGFWGMARHMNYAFEIGCTFIWSACAGFLSPIPHLYLIFLIFLLIHRSFRDDHKCQEKYGKYWSQYREMVPFRILPFVF
;
A
#
# COMPACT_ATOMS: atom_id res chain seq x y z
N MET A 1 -13.62 4.14 17.18
CA MET A 1 -13.51 3.38 15.92
C MET A 1 -14.52 2.22 15.95
N THR A 2 -15.80 2.52 16.19
CA THR A 2 -16.81 1.55 16.66
C THR A 2 -18.15 1.66 15.91
N VAL A 3 -18.14 2.33 14.75
CA VAL A 3 -19.36 2.65 13.98
C VAL A 3 -19.50 1.81 12.70
N LEU A 4 -18.44 1.15 12.22
CA LEU A 4 -18.45 0.42 10.95
C LEU A 4 -18.97 -1.02 11.03
N VAL A 5 -18.70 -1.72 12.14
CA VAL A 5 -19.14 -3.11 12.36
C VAL A 5 -20.67 -3.25 12.51
N PRO A 6 -21.39 -2.32 13.18
CA PRO A 6 -22.84 -2.38 13.25
C PRO A 6 -23.51 -2.27 11.87
N VAL A 7 -23.11 -1.30 11.04
CA VAL A 7 -23.79 -1.01 9.76
C VAL A 7 -23.76 -2.19 8.81
N ILE A 8 -22.59 -2.83 8.63
CA ILE A 8 -22.47 -3.98 7.73
C ILE A 8 -23.33 -5.13 8.23
N SER A 9 -23.48 -5.31 9.55
CA SER A 9 -24.34 -6.35 10.12
C SER A 9 -25.83 -6.12 9.80
N TYR A 10 -26.28 -4.86 9.79
CA TYR A 10 -27.69 -4.50 9.56
C TYR A 10 -28.15 -4.53 8.10
N PHE A 11 -27.27 -4.27 7.11
CA PHE A 11 -27.68 -4.14 5.69
C PHE A 11 -27.26 -5.32 4.83
N PRO A 12 -28.11 -5.83 3.90
CA PRO A 12 -27.71 -6.89 2.99
C PRO A 12 -26.59 -6.43 2.06
N MET A 13 -25.50 -7.21 1.99
CA MET A 13 -24.31 -6.86 1.21
C MET A 13 -24.25 -7.60 -0.13
N LEU A 14 -24.95 -8.72 -0.28
CA LEU A 14 -25.01 -9.49 -1.52
C LEU A 14 -25.53 -8.68 -2.72
N PRO A 15 -26.56 -7.82 -2.59
CA PRO A 15 -26.97 -6.94 -3.70
C PRO A 15 -25.89 -5.94 -4.11
N LEU A 16 -25.10 -5.43 -3.16
CA LEU A 16 -23.97 -4.53 -3.45
C LEU A 16 -22.87 -5.28 -4.21
N TYR A 17 -22.57 -6.52 -3.81
CA TYR A 17 -21.65 -7.38 -4.54
C TYR A 17 -22.12 -7.65 -5.99
N HIS A 18 -23.40 -7.96 -6.19
CA HIS A 18 -23.95 -8.19 -7.52
C HIS A 18 -23.86 -6.95 -8.42
N ASN A 19 -23.98 -5.75 -7.85
CA ASN A 19 -23.85 -4.49 -8.57
C ASN A 19 -22.41 -3.92 -8.58
N PHE A 20 -21.42 -4.69 -8.10
CA PHE A 20 -20.04 -4.20 -7.98
C PHE A 20 -19.44 -3.78 -9.32
N THR A 21 -19.75 -4.48 -10.42
CA THR A 21 -19.27 -4.10 -11.75
C THR A 21 -19.80 -2.73 -12.18
N THR A 22 -21.07 -2.44 -11.90
CA THR A 22 -21.68 -1.13 -12.15
C THR A 22 -21.02 -0.05 -11.28
N PHE A 23 -20.79 -0.36 -9.99
CA PHE A 23 -20.05 0.53 -9.09
C PHE A 23 -18.63 0.82 -9.58
N ALA A 24 -17.89 -0.19 -10.04
CA ALA A 24 -16.57 -0.03 -10.64
C ALA A 24 -16.62 0.85 -11.90
N GLY A 25 -17.65 0.71 -12.74
CA GLY A 25 -17.89 1.60 -13.88
C GLY A 25 -18.08 3.06 -13.47
N TYR A 26 -18.84 3.33 -12.40
CA TYR A 26 -18.99 4.68 -11.86
C TYR A 26 -17.66 5.22 -11.29
N LEU A 27 -16.87 4.40 -10.60
CA LEU A 27 -15.54 4.79 -10.13
C LEU A 27 -14.62 5.18 -11.29
N VAL A 28 -14.62 4.44 -12.40
CA VAL A 28 -13.84 4.78 -13.59
C VAL A 28 -14.21 6.15 -14.13
N LEU A 29 -15.52 6.40 -14.34
CA LEU A 29 -16.01 7.69 -14.82
C LEU A 29 -15.66 8.83 -13.86
N PHE A 30 -15.89 8.61 -12.56
CA PHE A 30 -15.56 9.58 -11.52
C PHE A 30 -14.05 9.88 -11.48
N GLY A 31 -13.21 8.86 -11.61
CA GLY A 31 -11.75 9.00 -11.66
C GLY A 31 -11.27 9.88 -12.82
N PHE A 32 -11.87 9.73 -14.01
CA PHE A 32 -11.58 10.60 -15.16
C PHE A 32 -12.06 12.03 -14.93
N VAL A 33 -13.30 12.21 -14.45
CA VAL A 33 -13.87 13.54 -14.17
C VAL A 33 -13.02 14.27 -13.11
N PHE A 34 -12.68 13.61 -12.01
CA PHE A 34 -11.86 14.16 -10.95
C PHE A 34 -10.44 14.51 -11.43
N SER A 35 -9.83 13.66 -12.26
CA SER A 35 -8.53 13.99 -12.87
C SER A 35 -8.61 15.20 -13.80
N GLY A 36 -9.72 15.35 -14.54
CA GLY A 36 -10.02 16.53 -15.35
C GLY A 36 -10.15 17.80 -14.49
N TYR A 37 -10.81 17.68 -13.34
CA TYR A 37 -10.88 18.75 -12.34
C TYR A 37 -9.49 19.12 -11.81
N LEU A 38 -8.63 18.16 -11.47
CA LEU A 38 -7.25 18.44 -11.02
C LEU A 38 -6.45 19.18 -12.10
N PHE A 39 -6.57 18.78 -13.37
CA PHE A 39 -5.91 19.45 -14.49
C PHE A 39 -6.41 20.89 -14.68
N TRP A 40 -7.73 21.08 -14.66
CA TRP A 40 -8.35 22.41 -14.76
C TRP A 40 -7.95 23.31 -13.59
N LYS A 41 -8.00 22.78 -12.36
CA LYS A 41 -7.63 23.49 -11.14
C LYS A 41 -6.15 23.90 -11.19
N GLY A 42 -5.25 22.97 -11.48
CA GLY A 42 -3.82 23.27 -11.58
C GLY A 42 -3.45 24.25 -12.71
N LYS A 43 -4.36 24.47 -13.68
CA LYS A 43 -4.21 25.49 -14.71
C LYS A 43 -4.72 26.86 -14.29
N ASN A 44 -5.86 26.94 -13.62
CA ASN A 44 -6.58 28.19 -13.39
C ASN A 44 -6.47 28.71 -11.94
N SER A 45 -6.28 27.82 -10.98
CA SER A 45 -6.21 28.13 -9.54
C SER A 45 -5.26 27.15 -8.83
N PRO A 46 -3.95 27.23 -9.13
CA PRO A 46 -2.95 26.39 -8.45
C PRO A 46 -2.86 26.78 -6.98
N SER A 47 -2.76 25.77 -6.12
CA SER A 47 -2.51 25.91 -4.69
C SER A 47 -1.06 26.35 -4.45
N PRO A 48 -0.79 26.99 -3.30
CA PRO A 48 0.58 27.33 -2.90
C PRO A 48 1.48 26.08 -2.83
N GLY A 49 2.75 26.22 -3.23
CA GLY A 49 3.74 25.15 -3.19
C GLY A 49 4.30 24.82 -4.57
N ILE A 50 4.69 23.56 -4.78
CA ILE A 50 5.33 23.11 -6.01
C ILE A 50 4.26 22.83 -7.08
N PHE A 51 4.23 23.65 -8.13
CA PHE A 51 3.40 23.43 -9.31
C PHE A 51 4.18 23.73 -10.59
N GLY A 52 3.73 23.18 -11.72
CA GLY A 52 4.40 23.39 -13.00
C GLY A 52 3.64 22.84 -14.20
N THR A 53 4.27 22.96 -15.37
CA THR A 53 3.78 22.41 -16.64
C THR A 53 4.96 21.86 -17.44
N SER A 54 4.72 20.74 -18.12
CA SER A 54 5.63 20.16 -19.12
C SER A 54 5.46 20.79 -20.51
N LYS A 55 4.53 21.76 -20.66
CA LYS A 55 4.04 22.30 -21.92
C LYS A 55 3.28 21.30 -22.80
N ASN A 56 3.14 20.04 -22.38
CA ASN A 56 2.30 19.04 -23.02
C ASN A 56 1.05 18.78 -22.17
N PRO A 57 -0.16 19.12 -22.66
CA PRO A 57 -1.40 19.00 -21.88
C PRO A 57 -1.75 17.55 -21.52
N ILE A 58 -1.42 16.58 -22.37
CA ILE A 58 -1.69 15.16 -22.11
C ILE A 58 -0.84 14.69 -20.92
N PHE A 59 0.41 15.13 -20.88
CA PHE A 59 1.34 14.77 -19.84
C PHE A 59 1.05 15.48 -18.52
N ASP A 60 0.68 16.75 -18.58
CA ASP A 60 0.23 17.51 -17.43
C ASP A 60 -1.07 16.97 -16.82
N PHE A 61 -1.96 16.39 -17.64
CA PHE A 61 -3.11 15.63 -17.16
C PHE A 61 -2.68 14.33 -16.48
N TYR A 62 -1.77 13.58 -17.12
CA TYR A 62 -1.32 12.27 -16.64
C TYR A 62 -0.53 12.36 -15.32
N TRP A 63 0.53 13.16 -15.27
CA TRP A 63 1.38 13.33 -14.08
C TRP A 63 0.86 14.37 -13.10
N GLY A 64 0.05 15.32 -13.55
CA GLY A 64 -0.47 16.38 -12.70
C GLY A 64 0.41 17.62 -12.68
N ARG A 65 -0.23 18.75 -12.40
CA ARG A 65 0.43 20.07 -12.38
C ARG A 65 0.88 20.49 -11.00
N GLU A 66 0.20 20.04 -9.96
CA GLU A 66 0.45 20.41 -8.56
C GLU A 66 0.99 19.20 -7.80
N LEU A 67 1.96 19.41 -6.92
CA LEU A 67 2.41 18.35 -6.02
C LEU A 67 1.37 18.05 -4.94
N TYR A 68 0.73 19.10 -4.40
CA TYR A 68 -0.25 19.05 -3.32
C TYR A 68 -1.45 19.98 -3.64
N PRO A 69 -2.36 19.57 -4.53
CA PRO A 69 -3.54 20.38 -4.83
C PRO A 69 -4.46 20.43 -3.61
N ARG A 70 -4.91 21.64 -3.23
CA ARG A 70 -5.76 21.88 -2.07
C ARG A 70 -7.10 22.50 -2.43
N ILE A 71 -8.12 22.20 -1.63
CA ILE A 71 -9.37 22.96 -1.59
C ILE A 71 -9.39 23.78 -0.31
N GLY A 72 -9.41 25.11 -0.43
CA GLY A 72 -9.15 25.99 0.71
C GLY A 72 -7.72 25.83 1.22
N GLU A 73 -7.52 26.13 2.51
CA GLU A 73 -6.19 26.10 3.13
C GLU A 73 -5.82 24.71 3.69
N ASP A 74 -6.82 23.96 4.17
CA ASP A 74 -6.61 22.78 5.01
C ASP A 74 -6.73 21.43 4.27
N LEU A 75 -7.47 21.37 3.17
CA LEU A 75 -7.80 20.09 2.54
C LEU A 75 -6.83 19.73 1.41
N ASP A 76 -5.84 18.90 1.72
CA ASP A 76 -4.95 18.28 0.73
C ASP A 76 -5.66 17.13 0.00
N LEU A 77 -5.89 17.31 -1.32
CA LEU A 77 -6.61 16.33 -2.13
C LEU A 77 -5.82 15.04 -2.34
N LYS A 78 -4.50 15.11 -2.36
CA LYS A 78 -3.66 13.93 -2.55
C LYS A 78 -3.71 13.04 -1.33
N GLN A 79 -3.56 13.61 -0.14
CA GLN A 79 -3.70 12.87 1.11
C GLN A 79 -5.11 12.32 1.27
N LEU A 80 -6.14 13.14 1.00
CA LEU A 80 -7.54 12.73 1.11
C LEU A 80 -7.84 11.53 0.21
N VAL A 81 -7.48 11.62 -1.08
CA VAL A 81 -7.78 10.56 -2.05
C VAL A 81 -6.98 9.29 -1.77
N ASN A 82 -5.68 9.42 -1.47
CA ASN A 82 -4.84 8.25 -1.23
C ASN A 82 -5.26 7.53 0.06
N CYS A 83 -5.30 8.26 1.18
CA CYS A 83 -5.52 7.67 2.49
C CYS A 83 -6.99 7.41 2.78
N ARG A 84 -7.86 8.43 2.59
CA ARG A 84 -9.25 8.39 3.10
C ARG A 84 -10.25 7.88 2.07
N PHE A 85 -9.99 8.04 0.79
CA PHE A 85 -10.87 7.47 -0.24
C PHE A 85 -10.40 6.06 -0.62
N GLY A 86 -9.19 5.92 -1.18
CA GLY A 86 -8.70 4.66 -1.72
C GLY A 86 -8.58 3.55 -0.69
N LEU A 87 -7.76 3.74 0.35
CA LEU A 87 -7.51 2.69 1.35
C LEU A 87 -8.72 2.42 2.26
N PHE A 88 -9.54 3.43 2.54
CA PHE A 88 -10.79 3.21 3.26
C PHE A 88 -11.79 2.40 2.43
N LEU A 89 -11.94 2.73 1.14
CA LEU A 89 -12.84 1.99 0.26
C LEU A 89 -12.36 0.55 0.04
N TRP A 90 -11.04 0.31 0.03
CA TRP A 90 -10.49 -1.05 0.12
C TRP A 90 -11.05 -1.78 1.35
N GLN A 91 -10.93 -1.22 2.57
CA GLN A 91 -11.49 -1.83 3.78
C GLN A 91 -13.00 -2.11 3.67
N LEU A 92 -13.77 -1.18 3.13
CA LEU A 92 -15.22 -1.36 2.98
C LEU A 92 -15.56 -2.50 2.04
N ILE A 93 -14.88 -2.58 0.88
CA ILE A 93 -15.14 -3.60 -0.13
C ILE A 93 -14.83 -5.00 0.40
N ILE A 94 -13.73 -5.18 1.13
CA ILE A 94 -13.38 -6.51 1.67
C ILE A 94 -14.37 -6.98 2.73
N LEU A 95 -14.91 -6.07 3.57
CA LEU A 95 -15.93 -6.42 4.55
C LEU A 95 -17.29 -6.67 3.90
N MET A 96 -17.67 -5.86 2.90
CA MET A 96 -18.86 -6.07 2.07
C MET A 96 -18.81 -7.44 1.41
N ALA A 97 -17.68 -7.80 0.79
CA ALA A 97 -17.48 -9.08 0.12
C ALA A 97 -17.53 -10.27 1.11
N TRP A 98 -16.94 -10.13 2.30
CA TRP A 98 -17.03 -11.16 3.35
C TRP A 98 -18.48 -11.43 3.77
N LYS A 99 -19.27 -10.37 4.00
CA LYS A 99 -20.68 -10.55 4.35
C LYS A 99 -21.51 -11.06 3.17
N ALA A 100 -21.25 -10.59 1.96
CA ALA A 100 -21.91 -11.09 0.75
C ALA A 100 -21.68 -12.59 0.55
N ASN A 101 -20.49 -13.10 0.90
CA ASN A 101 -20.20 -14.53 0.91
C ASN A 101 -21.11 -15.26 1.91
N TYR A 102 -21.16 -14.80 3.16
CA TYR A 102 -22.04 -15.38 4.17
C TYR A 102 -23.52 -15.44 3.71
N GLU A 103 -24.05 -14.32 3.19
CA GLU A 103 -25.43 -14.23 2.71
C GLU A 103 -25.69 -15.13 1.49
N LEU A 104 -24.74 -15.24 0.56
CA LEU A 104 -24.84 -16.13 -0.58
C LEU A 104 -24.90 -17.60 -0.13
N TYR A 105 -24.05 -18.00 0.81
CA TYR A 105 -24.00 -19.38 1.28
C TYR A 105 -25.22 -19.76 2.13
N GLN A 106 -25.70 -18.83 2.96
CA GLN A 106 -26.97 -19.00 3.68
C GLN A 106 -28.15 -19.16 2.72
N SER A 107 -28.25 -18.34 1.67
CA SER A 107 -29.39 -18.38 0.74
C SER A 107 -29.35 -19.55 -0.26
N ALA A 108 -28.17 -19.90 -0.77
CA ALA A 108 -28.03 -20.91 -1.82
C ALA A 108 -27.90 -22.35 -1.29
N TYR A 109 -27.37 -22.54 -0.08
CA TYR A 109 -27.03 -23.87 0.44
C TYR A 109 -27.62 -24.18 1.83
N ASP A 110 -28.40 -23.25 2.40
CA ASP A 110 -28.89 -23.31 3.79
C ASP A 110 -27.76 -23.57 4.81
N ARG A 111 -26.57 -23.03 4.51
CA ARG A 111 -25.33 -23.18 5.28
C ARG A 111 -24.66 -21.83 5.41
N GLY A 112 -25.12 -21.00 6.34
CA GLY A 112 -24.43 -19.78 6.76
C GLY A 112 -23.24 -20.08 7.67
N ASP A 113 -22.35 -20.99 7.28
CA ASP A 113 -21.17 -21.29 8.07
C ASP A 113 -20.05 -20.28 7.81
N PHE A 114 -19.27 -19.98 8.84
CA PHE A 114 -18.09 -19.15 8.72
C PHE A 114 -17.07 -19.78 7.77
N ASN A 115 -16.78 -19.12 6.65
CA ASN A 115 -15.71 -19.53 5.76
C ASN A 115 -14.35 -19.10 6.33
N TRP A 116 -13.60 -20.05 6.90
CA TRP A 116 -12.31 -19.80 7.52
C TRP A 116 -11.26 -19.25 6.54
N ALA A 117 -11.23 -19.72 5.29
CA ALA A 117 -10.29 -19.24 4.29
C ALA A 117 -10.55 -17.78 3.93
N PHE A 118 -11.83 -17.45 3.68
CA PHE A 118 -12.26 -16.08 3.40
C PHE A 118 -11.98 -15.17 4.59
N THR A 119 -12.31 -15.62 5.80
CA THR A 119 -12.07 -14.87 7.02
C THR A 119 -10.58 -14.57 7.20
N ALA A 120 -9.68 -15.53 6.95
CA ALA A 120 -8.23 -15.27 6.94
C ALA A 120 -7.82 -14.21 5.91
N ASN A 121 -8.33 -14.28 4.68
CA ASN A 121 -8.05 -13.30 3.62
C ASN A 121 -8.42 -11.88 4.04
N VAL A 122 -9.62 -11.68 4.59
CA VAL A 122 -10.13 -10.35 4.99
C VAL A 122 -9.50 -9.85 6.27
N LEU A 123 -9.26 -10.74 7.24
CA LEU A 123 -8.62 -10.38 8.50
C LEU A 123 -7.19 -9.87 8.25
N LEU A 124 -6.41 -10.58 7.43
CA LEU A 124 -5.04 -10.16 7.11
C LEU A 124 -4.98 -8.80 6.40
N GLN A 125 -5.86 -8.58 5.41
CA GLN A 125 -5.96 -7.28 4.75
C GLN A 125 -6.41 -6.18 5.72
N THR A 126 -7.33 -6.48 6.63
CA THR A 126 -7.78 -5.54 7.67
C THR A 126 -6.63 -5.14 8.59
N PHE A 127 -5.80 -6.09 9.03
CA PHE A 127 -4.61 -5.78 9.85
C PHE A 127 -3.54 -5.02 9.06
N TYR A 128 -3.35 -5.33 7.78
CA TYR A 128 -2.47 -4.56 6.90
C TYR A 128 -2.93 -3.09 6.79
N LEU A 129 -4.22 -2.85 6.57
CA LEU A 129 -4.81 -1.51 6.53
C LEU A 129 -4.77 -0.81 7.90
N ALA A 130 -5.00 -1.54 8.98
CA ALA A 130 -4.88 -1.00 10.33
C ALA A 130 -3.44 -0.54 10.63
N LYS A 131 -2.42 -1.32 10.22
CA LYS A 131 -1.01 -0.93 10.33
C LYS A 131 -0.74 0.37 9.58
N PHE A 132 -1.30 0.53 8.38
CA PHE A 132 -1.20 1.79 7.63
C PHE A 132 -1.74 2.98 8.44
N TYR A 133 -2.96 2.89 8.97
CA TYR A 133 -3.55 4.01 9.72
C TYR A 133 -2.87 4.26 11.06
N TYR A 134 -2.31 3.23 11.69
CA TYR A 134 -1.52 3.38 12.91
C TYR A 134 -0.21 4.14 12.68
N SER A 135 0.39 4.04 11.49
CA SER A 135 1.65 4.69 11.13
C SER A 135 1.52 5.58 9.90
N GLU A 136 0.40 6.30 9.81
CA GLU A 136 0.09 7.17 8.67
C GLU A 136 1.13 8.30 8.51
N ASP A 137 1.73 8.75 9.63
CA ASP A 137 2.84 9.71 9.65
C ASP A 137 4.00 9.26 8.75
N THR A 138 4.31 7.97 8.76
CA THR A 138 5.42 7.39 7.99
C THR A 138 5.13 7.37 6.50
N TYR A 139 3.85 7.20 6.11
CA TYR A 139 3.43 7.21 4.71
C TYR A 139 3.63 8.59 4.05
N MET A 140 3.59 9.68 4.82
CA MET A 140 3.80 11.04 4.31
C MET A 140 5.22 11.24 3.75
N PHE A 141 6.17 10.38 4.10
CA PHE A 141 7.56 10.43 3.61
C PHE A 141 7.82 9.52 2.39
N THR A 142 6.78 8.94 1.80
CA THR A 142 6.91 8.11 0.60
C THR A 142 7.15 8.95 -0.66
N ILE A 143 7.72 8.35 -1.69
CA ILE A 143 7.96 9.02 -2.99
C ILE A 143 6.65 9.52 -3.60
N ASP A 144 5.60 8.71 -3.48
CA ASP A 144 4.28 9.03 -4.04
C ASP A 144 3.78 10.34 -3.44
N THR A 145 4.00 10.59 -2.14
CA THR A 145 3.64 11.84 -1.46
C THR A 145 4.64 12.96 -1.75
N CYS A 146 5.95 12.74 -1.56
CA CYS A 146 6.94 13.81 -1.57
C CYS A 146 7.39 14.29 -2.94
N VAL A 147 7.29 13.45 -3.98
CA VAL A 147 7.93 13.71 -5.29
C VAL A 147 6.92 13.72 -6.42
N ASP A 148 6.08 12.69 -6.49
CA ASP A 148 5.22 12.49 -7.66
C ASP A 148 4.02 13.46 -7.60
N ARG A 149 3.77 14.23 -8.66
CA ARG A 149 2.66 15.19 -8.70
C ARG A 149 1.30 14.49 -8.72
N PHE A 150 0.26 15.18 -8.28
CA PHE A 150 -1.08 14.60 -8.17
C PHE A 150 -1.91 14.87 -9.42
N GLY A 151 -1.75 13.99 -10.42
CA GLY A 151 -2.56 13.95 -11.65
C GLY A 151 -3.32 12.64 -11.79
N TYR A 152 -3.77 12.35 -13.01
CA TYR A 152 -4.52 11.12 -13.32
C TYR A 152 -3.83 9.85 -12.81
N TYR A 153 -2.52 9.71 -13.01
CA TYR A 153 -1.79 8.48 -12.64
C TYR A 153 -1.99 8.08 -11.17
N ILE A 154 -1.84 9.02 -10.24
CA ILE A 154 -2.01 8.76 -8.81
C ILE A 154 -3.50 8.80 -8.44
N ALA A 155 -4.22 9.84 -8.87
CA ALA A 155 -5.60 10.05 -8.47
C ALA A 155 -6.50 8.89 -8.92
N TRP A 156 -6.42 8.50 -10.19
CA TRP A 156 -7.16 7.36 -10.73
C TRP A 156 -6.69 6.03 -10.11
N GLY A 157 -5.38 5.88 -9.89
CA GLY A 157 -4.82 4.72 -9.18
C GLY A 157 -5.43 4.53 -7.80
N CYS A 158 -5.54 5.58 -7.00
CA CYS A 158 -6.09 5.48 -5.66
C CYS A 158 -7.62 5.39 -5.63
N MET A 159 -8.35 6.04 -6.55
CA MET A 159 -9.83 5.99 -6.56
C MET A 159 -10.42 4.76 -7.23
N VAL A 160 -9.71 4.18 -8.21
CA VAL A 160 -10.25 3.12 -9.06
C VAL A 160 -9.42 1.86 -8.88
N TRP A 161 -8.11 1.94 -9.16
CA TRP A 161 -7.25 0.75 -9.17
C TRP A 161 -7.16 0.09 -7.79
N VAL A 162 -6.95 0.85 -6.72
CA VAL A 162 -6.89 0.29 -5.36
C VAL A 162 -8.23 -0.38 -4.98
N PRO A 163 -9.39 0.29 -5.06
CA PRO A 163 -10.67 -0.34 -4.70
C PRO A 163 -11.08 -1.54 -5.54
N THR A 164 -10.71 -1.60 -6.83
CA THR A 164 -11.15 -2.69 -7.72
C THR A 164 -10.12 -3.80 -7.86
N PHE A 165 -8.84 -3.46 -8.02
CA PHE A 165 -7.80 -4.42 -8.35
C PHE A 165 -7.17 -5.04 -7.09
N TYR A 166 -6.94 -4.26 -6.03
CA TYR A 166 -6.31 -4.80 -4.81
C TYR A 166 -7.27 -5.74 -4.06
N THR A 167 -8.58 -5.50 -4.20
CA THR A 167 -9.66 -6.31 -3.63
C THR A 167 -10.06 -7.51 -4.49
N SER A 168 -9.43 -7.70 -5.65
CA SER A 168 -9.76 -8.75 -6.62
C SER A 168 -9.79 -10.14 -6.01
N SER A 169 -8.85 -10.45 -5.10
CA SER A 169 -8.81 -11.72 -4.38
C SER A 169 -10.08 -11.95 -3.56
N THR A 170 -10.50 -10.96 -2.79
CA THR A 170 -11.68 -11.03 -1.93
C THR A 170 -12.98 -11.06 -2.74
N LEU A 171 -13.09 -10.25 -3.80
CA LEU A 171 -14.24 -10.24 -4.69
C LEU A 171 -14.43 -11.58 -5.43
N TYR A 172 -13.33 -12.21 -5.84
CA TYR A 172 -13.34 -13.54 -6.45
C TYR A 172 -13.85 -14.61 -5.47
N MET A 173 -13.36 -14.55 -4.22
CA MET A 173 -13.72 -15.53 -3.18
C MET A 173 -15.20 -15.51 -2.81
N VAL A 174 -15.97 -14.45 -3.10
CA VAL A 174 -17.43 -14.41 -2.80
C VAL A 174 -18.16 -15.62 -3.38
N ARG A 175 -17.82 -16.03 -4.61
CA ARG A 175 -18.44 -17.19 -5.27
C ARG A 175 -17.54 -18.43 -5.35
N HIS A 176 -16.24 -18.28 -5.08
CA HIS A 176 -15.24 -19.32 -5.31
C HIS A 176 -14.38 -19.60 -4.07
N SER A 177 -14.86 -19.24 -2.87
CA SER A 177 -14.11 -19.52 -1.65
C SER A 177 -13.98 -21.03 -1.41
N PRO A 178 -12.79 -21.52 -1.04
CA PRO A 178 -12.63 -22.91 -0.67
C PRO A 178 -13.33 -23.14 0.68
N ILE A 179 -14.44 -23.87 0.67
CA ILE A 179 -15.18 -24.23 1.89
C ILE A 179 -14.62 -25.53 2.47
N ALA A 180 -14.35 -26.51 1.60
CA ALA A 180 -13.87 -27.82 2.01
C ALA A 180 -12.34 -27.82 2.20
N GLY A 181 -11.86 -28.42 3.29
CA GLY A 181 -10.44 -28.66 3.53
C GLY A 181 -9.65 -27.48 4.12
N PHE A 182 -10.25 -26.30 4.29
CA PHE A 182 -9.64 -25.19 5.04
C PHE A 182 -10.07 -25.25 6.51
N THR A 183 -9.37 -26.06 7.29
CA THR A 183 -9.68 -26.28 8.71
C THR A 183 -9.35 -25.06 9.57
N PHE A 184 -9.91 -25.02 10.78
CA PHE A 184 -9.58 -23.98 11.76
C PHE A 184 -8.07 -23.92 12.07
N LEU A 185 -7.37 -25.06 12.06
CA LEU A 185 -5.91 -25.08 12.22
C LEU A 185 -5.19 -24.37 11.06
N LYS A 186 -5.61 -24.60 9.81
CA LYS A 186 -5.06 -23.87 8.65
C LYS A 186 -5.31 -22.37 8.78
N PHE A 187 -6.51 -21.99 9.24
CA PHE A 187 -6.82 -20.59 9.56
C PHE A 187 -5.85 -19.98 10.55
N LEU A 188 -5.62 -20.64 11.71
CA LEU A 188 -4.69 -20.13 12.72
C LEU A 188 -3.27 -19.99 12.16
N VAL A 189 -2.79 -20.97 11.40
CA VAL A 189 -1.44 -20.93 10.79
C VAL A 189 -1.34 -19.80 9.76
N THR A 190 -2.30 -19.69 8.84
CA THR A 190 -2.33 -18.66 7.81
C THR A 190 -2.40 -17.26 8.41
N VAL A 191 -3.28 -17.04 9.39
CA VAL A 191 -3.39 -15.74 10.07
C VAL A 191 -2.12 -15.42 10.85
N SER A 192 -1.56 -16.39 11.58
CA SER A 192 -0.31 -16.17 12.33
C SER A 192 0.84 -15.79 11.41
N LEU A 193 1.05 -16.53 10.32
CA LEU A 193 2.10 -16.22 9.33
C LEU A 193 1.88 -14.85 8.68
N GLY A 194 0.65 -14.53 8.28
CA GLY A 194 0.34 -13.25 7.66
C GLY A 194 0.53 -12.07 8.62
N LEU A 195 0.10 -12.19 9.88
CA LEU A 195 0.32 -11.19 10.92
C LEU A 195 1.80 -11.03 11.25
N THR A 196 2.58 -12.12 11.25
CA THR A 196 4.04 -12.05 11.36
C THR A 196 4.63 -11.22 10.21
N MET A 197 4.18 -11.40 8.96
CA MET A 197 4.65 -10.57 7.84
C MET A 197 4.30 -9.09 8.02
N VAL A 198 3.07 -8.76 8.46
CA VAL A 198 2.69 -7.36 8.77
C VAL A 198 3.57 -6.79 9.88
N ALA A 199 3.80 -7.55 10.95
CA ALA A 199 4.63 -7.13 12.08
C ALA A 199 6.08 -6.93 11.66
N LEU A 200 6.68 -7.83 10.88
CA LEU A 200 8.05 -7.71 10.39
C LEU A 200 8.22 -6.51 9.45
N ASN A 201 7.22 -6.26 8.60
CA ASN A 201 7.18 -5.05 7.77
C ASN A 201 7.17 -3.78 8.64
N TYR A 202 6.32 -3.72 9.67
CA TYR A 202 6.30 -2.61 10.64
C TYR A 202 7.63 -2.46 11.41
N ILE A 203 8.18 -3.56 11.93
CA ILE A 203 9.44 -3.55 12.69
C ILE A 203 10.59 -3.04 11.81
N THR A 204 10.61 -3.38 10.52
CA THR A 204 11.60 -2.86 9.57
C THR A 204 11.54 -1.33 9.51
N ASP A 205 10.36 -0.76 9.32
CA ASP A 205 10.19 0.70 9.30
C ASP A 205 10.56 1.33 10.65
N TYR A 206 10.17 0.68 11.76
CA TYR A 206 10.49 1.12 13.11
C TYR A 206 12.00 1.13 13.38
N GLN A 207 12.76 0.12 12.94
CA GLN A 207 14.23 0.10 13.08
C GLN A 207 14.87 1.32 12.41
N ARG A 208 14.38 1.71 11.22
CA ARG A 208 14.85 2.93 10.53
C ARG A 208 14.51 4.19 11.30
N LYS A 209 13.29 4.28 11.84
CA LYS A 209 12.82 5.42 12.64
C LYS A 209 13.66 5.56 13.92
N LEU A 210 13.77 4.48 14.69
CA LEU A 210 14.58 4.43 15.92
C LEU A 210 16.03 4.83 15.67
N ALA A 211 16.67 4.31 14.62
CA ALA A 211 18.04 4.68 14.30
C ALA A 211 18.15 6.19 14.00
N ARG A 212 17.20 6.77 13.25
CA ARG A 212 17.23 8.21 12.93
C ARG A 212 16.99 9.08 14.16
N ASP A 213 16.00 8.73 14.98
CA ASP A 213 15.62 9.49 16.17
C ASP A 213 16.75 9.49 17.22
N THR A 214 17.51 8.40 17.30
CA THR A 214 18.67 8.28 18.21
C THR A 214 19.99 8.71 17.57
N ASN A 215 19.97 9.20 16.33
CA ASN A 215 21.16 9.48 15.52
C ASN A 215 22.17 8.32 15.52
N GLY A 216 21.65 7.09 15.46
CA GLY A 216 22.40 5.84 15.42
C GLY A 216 22.82 5.28 16.78
N LYS A 217 22.50 5.97 17.89
CA LYS A 217 22.81 5.51 19.26
C LYS A 217 21.73 4.57 19.78
N CYS A 218 21.49 3.48 19.06
CA CYS A 218 20.52 2.45 19.45
C CYS A 218 21.08 1.06 19.23
N GLU A 219 20.46 0.08 19.87
CA GLU A 219 20.73 -1.33 19.62
C GLU A 219 19.68 -1.91 18.69
N ILE A 220 20.13 -2.69 17.70
CA ILE A 220 19.28 -3.43 16.76
C ILE A 220 19.64 -4.91 16.92
N TRP A 221 18.66 -5.70 17.39
CA TRP A 221 18.85 -7.13 17.71
C TRP A 221 19.95 -7.39 18.75
N GLY A 222 19.99 -6.58 19.81
CA GLY A 222 20.92 -6.74 20.94
C GLY A 222 22.38 -6.41 20.60
N ARG A 223 22.62 -5.70 19.49
CA ARG A 223 23.96 -5.21 19.10
C ARG A 223 23.88 -3.73 18.72
N PRO A 224 24.95 -2.95 18.91
CA PRO A 224 25.00 -1.57 18.45
C PRO A 224 24.68 -1.47 16.95
N ALA A 225 23.85 -0.48 16.57
CA ALA A 225 23.45 -0.27 15.19
C ALA A 225 24.67 0.02 14.30
N GLN A 226 24.76 -0.66 13.16
CA GLN A 226 25.76 -0.35 12.13
C GLN A 226 25.17 0.72 11.21
N ILE A 227 25.86 1.85 11.11
CA ILE A 227 25.38 3.02 10.37
C ILE A 227 26.49 3.62 9.51
N ILE A 228 26.07 4.33 8.47
CA ILE A 228 26.94 5.19 7.66
C ILE A 228 26.47 6.64 7.85
N HIS A 229 27.35 7.51 8.33
CA HIS A 229 27.09 8.95 8.38
C HIS A 229 27.26 9.55 7.00
N ALA A 230 26.15 10.00 6.41
CA ALA A 230 26.12 10.59 5.08
C ALA A 230 25.88 12.10 5.18
N THR A 231 26.48 12.85 4.26
CA THR A 231 26.17 14.27 4.06
C THR A 231 25.73 14.46 2.62
N TYR A 232 24.65 15.20 2.39
CA TYR A 232 24.14 15.54 1.07
C TYR A 232 23.72 17.02 1.03
N GLU A 233 23.60 17.59 -0.16
CA GLU A 233 23.10 18.96 -0.33
C GLU A 233 21.58 18.95 -0.49
N SER A 234 20.90 19.79 0.31
CA SER A 234 19.47 20.06 0.15
C SER A 234 19.20 20.81 -1.16
N ASP A 235 17.95 20.86 -1.59
CA ASP A 235 17.51 21.65 -2.74
C ASP A 235 17.87 23.15 -2.61
N ASP A 236 18.01 23.64 -1.38
CA ASP A 236 18.47 25.00 -1.04
C ASP A 236 20.01 25.16 -1.02
N GLY A 237 20.78 24.16 -1.46
CA GLY A 237 22.24 24.15 -1.46
C GLY A 237 22.89 24.03 -0.07
N LYS A 238 22.12 23.73 0.98
CA LYS A 238 22.63 23.58 2.35
C LYS A 238 23.08 22.16 2.63
N PRO A 239 24.23 21.94 3.30
CA PRO A 239 24.66 20.61 3.68
C PRO A 239 23.78 20.03 4.80
N VAL A 240 23.22 18.85 4.56
CA VAL A 240 22.38 18.10 5.50
C VAL A 240 23.09 16.81 5.89
N LYS A 241 23.26 16.60 7.20
CA LYS A 241 23.79 15.34 7.75
C LYS A 241 22.65 14.36 7.96
N THR A 242 22.87 13.10 7.61
CA THR A 242 21.92 12.01 7.83
C THR A 242 22.66 10.69 8.09
N ILE A 243 21.90 9.64 8.36
CA ILE A 243 22.43 8.31 8.58
C ILE A 243 21.76 7.29 7.64
N LEU A 244 22.54 6.31 7.19
CA LEU A 244 22.06 5.12 6.51
C LEU A 244 22.24 3.92 7.44
N LEU A 245 21.16 3.20 7.73
CA LEU A 245 21.16 2.05 8.63
C LEU A 245 21.56 0.79 7.86
N ALA A 246 22.63 0.12 8.28
CA ALA A 246 23.17 -1.11 7.68
C ALA A 246 23.11 -2.32 8.64
N SER A 247 22.23 -2.29 9.63
CA SER A 247 21.98 -3.41 10.56
C SER A 247 20.49 -3.77 10.63
N GLY A 248 20.18 -4.90 11.25
CA GLY A 248 18.81 -5.43 11.30
C GLY A 248 18.30 -5.80 9.92
N PHE A 249 17.02 -5.54 9.65
CA PHE A 249 16.43 -5.82 8.34
C PHE A 249 17.04 -4.99 7.21
N TRP A 250 17.43 -3.75 7.50
CA TRP A 250 18.14 -2.88 6.54
C TRP A 250 19.59 -3.29 6.29
N GLY A 251 20.13 -4.21 7.09
CA GLY A 251 21.41 -4.88 6.83
C GLY A 251 21.29 -6.17 6.01
N MET A 252 20.09 -6.77 5.95
CA MET A 252 19.85 -8.01 5.18
C MET A 252 19.59 -7.71 3.70
N ALA A 253 18.75 -6.71 3.43
CA ALA A 253 18.43 -6.21 2.10
C ALA A 253 18.03 -4.74 2.19
N ARG A 254 18.30 -3.98 1.13
CA ARG A 254 18.00 -2.54 1.07
C ARG A 254 16.50 -2.22 1.19
N HIS A 255 15.65 -3.18 0.85
CA HIS A 255 14.19 -3.09 0.89
C HIS A 255 13.57 -4.38 1.45
N MET A 256 14.05 -4.85 2.60
CA MET A 256 13.47 -6.03 3.27
C MET A 256 11.98 -5.85 3.63
N ASN A 257 11.53 -4.61 3.85
CA ASN A 257 10.12 -4.29 4.01
C ASN A 257 9.28 -4.73 2.78
N TYR A 258 9.80 -4.60 1.56
CA TYR A 258 9.11 -5.06 0.34
C TYR A 258 8.96 -6.58 0.31
N ALA A 259 9.94 -7.34 0.79
CA ALA A 259 9.84 -8.80 0.87
C ALA A 259 8.70 -9.22 1.82
N PHE A 260 8.56 -8.57 2.98
CA PHE A 260 7.47 -8.83 3.91
C PHE A 260 6.10 -8.39 3.36
N GLU A 261 6.06 -7.32 2.56
CA GLU A 261 4.83 -6.86 1.89
C GLU A 261 4.36 -7.87 0.83
N ILE A 262 5.29 -8.38 0.01
CA ILE A 262 5.02 -9.46 -0.95
C ILE A 262 4.57 -10.73 -0.22
N GLY A 263 5.26 -11.09 0.86
CA GLY A 263 4.96 -12.28 1.67
C GLY A 263 3.55 -12.23 2.27
N CYS A 264 3.17 -11.10 2.88
CA CYS A 264 1.82 -10.92 3.42
C CYS A 264 0.77 -11.00 2.29
N THR A 265 1.06 -10.36 1.15
CA THR A 265 0.17 -10.36 -0.02
C THR A 265 -0.04 -11.76 -0.60
N PHE A 266 1.03 -12.54 -0.67
CA PHE A 266 0.96 -13.93 -1.07
C PHE A 266 0.08 -14.73 -0.12
N ILE A 267 0.28 -14.61 1.19
CA ILE A 267 -0.45 -15.37 2.21
C ILE A 267 -1.96 -15.12 2.13
N TRP A 268 -2.41 -13.85 2.06
CA TRP A 268 -3.85 -13.60 1.95
C TRP A 268 -4.42 -14.01 0.59
N SER A 269 -3.65 -13.89 -0.50
CA SER A 269 -4.12 -14.32 -1.83
C SER A 269 -4.25 -15.85 -1.94
N ALA A 270 -3.34 -16.60 -1.29
CA ALA A 270 -3.31 -18.05 -1.26
C ALA A 270 -4.53 -18.66 -0.54
N CYS A 271 -5.23 -17.89 0.29
CA CYS A 271 -6.52 -18.30 0.87
C CYS A 271 -7.57 -18.65 -0.19
N ALA A 272 -7.48 -18.11 -1.41
CA ALA A 272 -8.38 -18.41 -2.50
C ALA A 272 -8.08 -19.75 -3.21
N GLY A 273 -6.97 -20.41 -2.87
CA GLY A 273 -6.45 -21.54 -3.63
C GLY A 273 -5.84 -21.13 -4.97
N PHE A 274 -5.41 -22.11 -5.78
CA PHE A 274 -4.62 -21.88 -6.99
C PHE A 274 -5.33 -22.33 -8.29
N LEU A 275 -6.64 -22.55 -8.25
CA LEU A 275 -7.41 -22.97 -9.42
C LEU A 275 -7.57 -21.85 -10.46
N SER A 276 -7.45 -20.60 -10.04
CA SER A 276 -7.57 -19.42 -10.90
C SER A 276 -6.42 -18.45 -10.62
N PRO A 277 -5.88 -17.77 -11.64
CA PRO A 277 -4.87 -16.73 -11.44
C PRO A 277 -5.48 -15.43 -10.85
N ILE A 278 -6.80 -15.24 -10.93
CA ILE A 278 -7.47 -13.98 -10.57
C ILE A 278 -7.11 -13.48 -9.16
N PRO A 279 -7.13 -14.32 -8.10
CA PRO A 279 -6.79 -13.87 -6.75
C PRO A 279 -5.35 -13.41 -6.58
N HIS A 280 -4.46 -13.82 -7.49
CA HIS A 280 -3.03 -13.54 -7.44
C HIS A 280 -2.62 -12.37 -8.35
N LEU A 281 -3.55 -11.78 -9.10
CA LEU A 281 -3.23 -10.66 -10.00
C LEU A 281 -2.65 -9.45 -9.24
N TYR A 282 -3.21 -9.14 -8.06
CA TYR A 282 -2.64 -8.10 -7.20
C TYR A 282 -1.22 -8.43 -6.75
N LEU A 283 -0.96 -9.68 -6.34
CA LEU A 283 0.38 -10.12 -5.96
C LEU A 283 1.38 -9.94 -7.11
N ILE A 284 1.01 -10.38 -8.32
CA ILE A 284 1.86 -10.28 -9.52
C ILE A 284 2.18 -8.81 -9.80
N PHE A 285 1.15 -7.95 -9.83
CA PHE A 285 1.32 -6.51 -10.00
C PHE A 285 2.23 -5.90 -8.93
N LEU A 286 2.04 -6.26 -7.66
CA LEU A 286 2.81 -5.74 -6.54
C LEU A 286 4.29 -6.10 -6.66
N ILE A 287 4.61 -7.32 -7.10
CA ILE A 287 6.00 -7.74 -7.33
C ILE A 287 6.65 -6.83 -8.39
N PHE A 288 5.99 -6.62 -9.54
CA PHE A 288 6.52 -5.72 -10.57
C PHE A 288 6.65 -4.28 -10.08
N LEU A 289 5.65 -3.78 -9.36
CA LEU A 289 5.64 -2.43 -8.78
C LEU A 289 6.83 -2.23 -7.83
N LEU A 290 7.06 -3.16 -6.91
CA LEU A 290 8.11 -3.06 -5.90
C LEU A 290 9.52 -3.26 -6.49
N ILE A 291 9.66 -4.11 -7.51
CA ILE A 291 10.92 -4.22 -8.26
C ILE A 291 11.21 -2.88 -8.94
N HIS A 292 10.27 -2.34 -9.72
CA HIS A 292 10.45 -1.05 -10.38
C HIS A 292 10.73 0.09 -9.38
N ARG A 293 10.01 0.10 -8.25
CA ARG A 293 10.22 1.06 -7.16
C ARG A 293 11.62 0.94 -6.57
N SER A 294 12.13 -0.28 -6.35
CA SER A 294 13.49 -0.47 -5.83
C SER A 294 14.57 0.12 -6.76
N PHE A 295 14.36 0.10 -8.08
CA PHE A 295 15.29 0.75 -9.02
C PHE A 295 15.21 2.28 -8.95
N ARG A 296 14.00 2.84 -8.87
CA ARG A 296 13.81 4.29 -8.70
C ARG A 296 14.41 4.79 -7.40
N ASP A 297 14.17 4.09 -6.30
CA ASP A 297 14.70 4.42 -4.98
C ASP A 297 16.24 4.35 -4.97
N ASP A 298 16.82 3.30 -5.57
CA ASP A 298 18.28 3.12 -5.67
C ASP A 298 18.93 4.25 -6.48
N HIS A 299 18.35 4.62 -7.62
CA HIS A 299 18.84 5.74 -8.44
C HIS A 299 18.77 7.07 -7.67
N LYS A 300 17.63 7.35 -7.02
CA LYS A 300 17.45 8.55 -6.20
C LYS A 300 18.44 8.61 -5.04
N CYS A 301 18.66 7.50 -4.34
CA CYS A 301 19.62 7.43 -3.24
C CYS A 301 21.07 7.56 -3.73
N GLN A 302 21.39 7.06 -4.93
CA GLN A 302 22.69 7.24 -5.55
C GLN A 302 22.96 8.72 -5.89
N GLU A 303 22.00 9.40 -6.50
CA GLU A 303 22.12 10.84 -6.80
C GLU A 303 22.24 11.67 -5.53
N LYS A 304 21.45 11.33 -4.50
CA LYS A 304 21.39 12.07 -3.25
C LYS A 304 22.63 11.86 -2.37
N TYR A 305 23.06 10.61 -2.16
CA TYR A 305 24.11 10.29 -1.18
C TYR A 305 25.45 9.94 -1.82
N GLY A 306 25.52 9.80 -3.15
CA GLY A 306 26.76 9.58 -3.89
C GLY A 306 27.60 8.44 -3.34
N LYS A 307 28.83 8.75 -2.90
CA LYS A 307 29.78 7.78 -2.35
C LYS A 307 29.24 7.01 -1.14
N TYR A 308 28.40 7.64 -0.30
CA TYR A 308 27.85 6.99 0.89
C TYR A 308 26.82 5.92 0.52
N TRP A 309 26.10 6.10 -0.60
CA TRP A 309 25.22 5.05 -1.12
C TRP A 309 26.01 3.88 -1.69
N SER A 310 27.11 4.14 -2.41
CA SER A 310 28.00 3.07 -2.88
C SER A 310 28.54 2.23 -1.72
N GLN A 311 29.01 2.85 -0.65
CA GLN A 311 29.43 2.14 0.58
C GLN A 311 28.29 1.32 1.19
N TYR A 312 27.08 1.89 1.24
CA TYR A 312 25.91 1.16 1.73
C TYR A 312 25.58 -0.08 0.87
N ARG A 313 25.69 0.03 -0.46
CA ARG A 313 25.45 -1.07 -1.39
C ARG A 313 26.51 -2.17 -1.30
N GLU A 314 27.76 -1.83 -0.96
CA GLU A 314 28.81 -2.82 -0.69
C GLU A 314 28.50 -3.62 0.58
N MET A 315 28.00 -2.97 1.63
CA MET A 315 27.59 -3.63 2.87
C MET A 315 26.30 -4.46 2.70
N VAL A 316 25.35 -3.95 1.92
CA VAL A 316 24.01 -4.53 1.75
C VAL A 316 23.76 -4.71 0.25
N PRO A 317 24.28 -5.78 -0.38
CA PRO A 317 24.26 -5.94 -1.83
C PRO A 317 22.86 -6.23 -2.39
N PHE A 318 22.01 -6.91 -1.63
CA PHE A 318 20.67 -7.34 -2.05
C PHE A 318 19.64 -6.20 -1.96
N ARG A 319 18.74 -6.13 -2.94
CA ARG A 319 17.67 -5.15 -3.06
C ARG A 319 16.48 -5.54 -2.20
N ILE A 320 15.87 -6.69 -2.43
CA ILE A 320 14.60 -7.10 -1.81
C ILE A 320 14.76 -8.42 -1.08
N LEU A 321 15.23 -9.46 -1.76
CA LEU A 321 15.31 -10.80 -1.23
C LEU A 321 16.79 -11.16 -0.98
N PRO A 322 17.21 -11.31 0.28
CA PRO A 322 18.59 -11.67 0.61
C PRO A 322 19.02 -12.92 -0.14
N PHE A 323 20.26 -12.93 -0.63
CA PHE A 323 20.87 -14.04 -1.38
C PHE A 323 20.27 -14.33 -2.77
N VAL A 324 19.31 -13.52 -3.25
CA VAL A 324 18.66 -13.71 -4.57
C VAL A 324 18.70 -12.44 -5.40
N PHE A 325 18.12 -11.34 -4.88
CA PHE A 325 17.94 -10.09 -5.61
C PHE A 325 17.97 -8.89 -4.67
#